data_AF-A0ABD0PH75-F1
#
_entry.id   AF-A0ABD0PH75-F1
#
_cell.length_a   1.000
_cell.length_b   1.000
_cell.length_c   1.000
_cell.angle_alpha   90.00
_cell.angle_beta   90.00
_cell.angle_gamma   90.00
#
_symmetry.space_group_name_H-M   'P 1'
#
loop_
_entity.id
_entity.type
_entity.pdbx_description
1 polymer ?
#
loop_
_entity_poly.entity_id
_entity_poly.type
_entity_poly.pdbx_seq_one_letter_code
_entity_poly.pdbx_strand_id
1 'polypeptide(L)' 'TLDSSQKRSDVDKDFILMFSVVDENLSWYLEENIEMFCSDRNATKDLVNNVDEEFRESNLMH' A
#
# COMPACT_ATOMS: atom_id res chain seq x y z
N THR A 1 8.68 30.90 -11.01
CA THR A 1 10.13 30.57 -11.04
C THR A 1 10.47 29.84 -9.75
N LEU A 2 11.32 28.81 -9.76
CA LEU A 2 11.72 28.15 -8.51
C LEU A 2 12.76 29.00 -7.77
N ASP A 3 12.76 28.97 -6.44
CA ASP A 3 13.78 29.61 -5.61
C ASP A 3 15.05 28.74 -5.50
N SER A 4 16.07 29.23 -4.77
CA SER A 4 17.32 28.50 -4.52
C SER A 4 17.13 27.22 -3.70
N SER A 5 15.94 27.01 -3.12
CA SER A 5 15.53 25.83 -2.37
C SER A 5 14.63 24.90 -3.19
N GLN A 6 14.52 25.13 -4.51
CA GLN A 6 13.69 24.36 -5.46
C GLN A 6 12.19 24.38 -5.12
N LYS A 7 11.73 25.34 -4.33
CA LYS A 7 10.31 25.56 -4.07
C LYS A 7 9.77 26.61 -5.04
N ARG A 8 8.50 26.52 -5.42
CA ARG A 8 7.83 27.59 -6.16
C ARG A 8 7.77 28.85 -5.30
N SER A 9 8.24 29.96 -5.85
CA SER A 9 8.18 31.27 -5.20
C SER A 9 6.91 32.06 -5.52
N ASP A 10 6.07 31.55 -6.43
CA ASP A 10 4.85 32.19 -6.90
C ASP A 10 3.57 31.74 -6.18
N VAL A 11 3.68 30.82 -5.21
CA VAL A 11 2.56 30.29 -4.42
C VAL A 11 2.96 30.03 -2.97
N ASP A 12 2.02 30.22 -2.05
CA ASP A 12 2.26 29.99 -0.62
C ASP A 12 2.34 28.49 -0.26
N LYS A 13 1.57 27.65 -0.98
CA LYS A 13 1.44 26.21 -0.75
C LYS A 13 1.36 25.45 -2.06
N ASP A 14 2.07 24.33 -2.12
CA ASP A 14 1.99 23.33 -3.19
C ASP A 14 1.76 21.95 -2.55
N PHE A 15 0.93 21.12 -3.17
CA PHE A 15 0.67 19.74 -2.75
C PHE A 15 0.73 18.84 -3.98
N ILE A 16 1.26 17.62 -3.79
CA ILE A 16 1.24 16.57 -4.80
C ILE A 16 0.28 15.50 -4.31
N LEU A 17 -0.73 15.20 -5.12
CA LEU A 17 -1.64 14.09 -4.90
C LEU A 17 -1.34 13.02 -5.96
N MET A 18 -1.18 11.78 -5.51
CA MET A 18 -1.03 10.63 -6.38
C MET A 18 -2.11 9.62 -6.00
N PHE A 19 -3.04 9.40 -6.91
CA PHE A 19 -4.06 8.37 -6.75
C PHE A 19 -3.53 7.09 -7.40
N SER A 20 -3.49 6.00 -6.66
CA SER A 20 -2.99 4.71 -7.13
C SER A 20 -3.65 3.60 -6.34
N VAL A 21 -4.02 2.52 -7.03
CA VAL A 21 -4.38 1.28 -6.35
C VAL A 21 -3.09 0.51 -6.08
N VAL A 22 -2.80 0.26 -4.81
CA VAL A 22 -1.64 -0.53 -4.38
C VAL A 22 -2.13 -1.94 -4.04
N ASP A 23 -1.63 -2.94 -4.77
CA ASP A 23 -1.95 -4.34 -4.55
C ASP A 23 -0.88 -5.02 -3.69
N GLU A 24 -1.16 -5.16 -2.39
CA GLU A 24 -0.25 -5.82 -1.43
C GLU A 24 -0.11 -7.32 -1.71
N ASN A 25 -1.02 -7.95 -2.46
CA ASN A 25 -0.87 -9.38 -2.82
C ASN A 25 0.35 -9.62 -3.72
N LEU A 26 0.86 -8.58 -4.38
CA LEU A 26 2.07 -8.61 -5.22
C LEU A 26 3.31 -8.08 -4.49
N SER A 27 3.16 -7.70 -3.23
CA SER A 27 4.23 -7.15 -2.41
C SER A 27 5.23 -8.23 -2.03
N TRP A 28 6.52 -7.88 -2.09
CA TRP A 28 7.59 -8.74 -1.56
C TRP A 28 7.46 -9.00 -0.06
N TYR A 29 6.76 -8.12 0.64
CA TYR A 29 6.55 -8.17 2.08
C TYR A 29 5.26 -8.88 2.48
N LEU A 30 4.52 -9.49 1.56
CA LEU A 30 3.25 -10.13 1.86
C LEU A 30 3.35 -11.14 3.02
N GLU A 31 4.38 -12.00 3.01
CA GLU A 31 4.57 -12.99 4.08
C GLU A 31 4.92 -12.34 5.42
N GLU A 32 5.81 -11.34 5.42
CA GLU A 32 6.18 -10.60 6.64
C GLU A 32 4.98 -9.84 7.21
N ASN A 33 4.14 -9.26 6.36
CA ASN A 33 2.93 -8.55 6.74
C ASN A 33 1.89 -9.49 7.36
N ILE A 34 1.66 -10.67 6.75
CA ILE A 34 0.77 -11.70 7.32
C ILE A 34 1.28 -12.13 8.69
N GLU A 35 2.59 -12.29 8.80
CA GLU A 35 3.24 -12.70 10.03
C GLU A 35 3.12 -11.65 11.15
N MET A 36 3.28 -10.38 10.82
CA MET A 36 3.29 -9.32 11.81
C MET A 36 1.89 -8.83 12.19
N PHE A 37 0.94 -8.82 11.25
CA PHE A 37 -0.33 -8.12 11.42
C PHE A 37 -1.57 -9.03 11.47
N CYS A 38 -1.49 -10.29 11.05
CA CYS A 38 -2.64 -11.20 11.12
C CYS A 38 -2.73 -11.93 12.46
N SER A 39 -3.94 -12.01 13.01
CA SER A 39 -4.19 -12.66 14.31
C SER A 39 -4.02 -14.18 14.26
N ASP A 40 -4.43 -14.81 13.15
CA ASP A 40 -4.18 -16.23 12.89
C ASP A 40 -3.38 -16.39 11.60
N ARG A 41 -2.08 -16.60 11.76
CA ARG A 41 -1.11 -16.70 10.66
C ARG A 41 -1.38 -17.93 9.78
N ASN A 42 -1.76 -19.06 10.37
CA ASN A 42 -1.96 -20.30 9.62
C ASN A 42 -3.24 -20.24 8.82
N ALA A 43 -4.34 -19.78 9.44
CA ALA A 43 -5.59 -19.56 8.71
C ALA A 43 -5.40 -18.54 7.57
N THR A 44 -4.62 -17.48 7.80
CA THR A 44 -4.35 -16.48 6.75
C THR A 44 -3.49 -17.05 5.62
N LYS A 45 -2.45 -17.84 5.92
CA LYS A 45 -1.66 -18.53 4.89
C LYS A 45 -2.53 -19.50 4.06
N ASP A 46 -3.52 -20.15 4.68
CA ASP A 46 -4.49 -20.98 3.96
C ASP A 46 -5.38 -20.16 3.01
N LEU A 47 -5.85 -18.98 3.42
CA LEU A 47 -6.63 -18.07 2.57
C LEU A 47 -5.81 -17.58 1.36
N VAL A 48 -4.52 -17.26 1.57
CA VAL A 48 -3.59 -16.88 0.50
C VAL A 48 -3.45 -18.03 -0.51
N ASN A 49 -3.23 -19.26 -0.02
CA ASN A 49 -3.03 -20.44 -0.87
C ASN A 49 -4.28 -20.85 -1.64
N ASN A 50 -5.46 -20.65 -1.03
CA ASN A 50 -6.75 -20.95 -1.65
C ASN A 50 -7.26 -19.83 -2.58
N VAL A 51 -6.49 -18.75 -2.76
CA VAL A 51 -6.84 -17.60 -3.60
C VAL A 51 -8.19 -17.00 -3.19
N ASP A 52 -8.39 -16.87 -1.88
CA ASP A 52 -9.64 -16.33 -1.33
C ASP A 52 -9.88 -14.89 -1.79
N GLU A 53 -11.05 -14.63 -2.37
CA GLU A 53 -11.38 -13.33 -2.97
C GLU A 53 -11.53 -12.22 -1.93
N GLU A 54 -12.10 -12.52 -0.75
CA GLU A 54 -12.25 -11.53 0.33
C GLU A 54 -10.89 -11.11 0.88
N PHE A 55 -9.98 -12.07 1.07
CA PHE A 55 -8.61 -11.77 1.49
C PHE A 55 -7.87 -10.92 0.44
N ARG A 56 -7.96 -11.29 -0.85
CA ARG A 56 -7.29 -10.54 -1.92
C ARG A 56 -7.79 -9.11 -2.04
N GLU A 57 -9.10 -8.91 -1.96
CA GLU A 57 -9.72 -7.58 -1.98
C GLU A 57 -9.27 -6.74 -0.79
N SER A 58 -9.16 -7.33 0.41
CA SER A 58 -8.71 -6.61 1.60
C SER A 58 -7.29 -6.01 1.49
N ASN A 59 -6.47 -6.56 0.58
CA ASN A 59 -5.10 -6.12 0.28
C ASN A 59 -5.02 -5.15 -0.90
N LEU A 60 -6.14 -4.79 -1.54
CA LEU A 60 -6.22 -3.76 -2.56
C LEU A 60 -6.50 -2.40 -1.90
N MET A 61 -5.47 -1.56 -1.83
CA MET A 61 -5.57 -0.23 -1.22
C MET A 61 -5.85 0.81 -2.31
N HIS A 62 -7.05 1.40 -2.29
CA HIS A 62 -7.52 2.39 -3.28
C HIS A 62 -7.22 3.85 -2.93
#